data_AF-A0A662WJX1-F1
#
_entry.id   AF-A0A662WJX1-F1
#
_cell.length_a   1.000
_cell.length_b   1.000
_cell.length_c   1.000
_cell.angle_alpha   90.00
_cell.angle_beta   90.00
_cell.angle_gamma   90.00
#
_symmetry.space_group_name_H-M   'P 1'
#
loop_
_entity.id
_entity.type
_entity.pdbx_description
1 polymer ?
#
loop_
_entity_poly.entity_id
_entity_poly.type
_entity_poly.pdbx_seq_one_letter_code
_entity_poly.pdbx_strand_id
1 'polypeptide(L)'
;MSDNGGKSSGCALVPCLDVDKFARFSSSTFRADKFYKAIGYGLGAAGHLLAHTTQLETETSKGLKALASNIAMARYVIRFTGGFESYEALKNGSWCYGDDDAHLRRVVSLQALSMLAYYPLEHVSYIGFVCV
;
A
#
# COMPACT_ATOMS: atom_id res chain seq x y z
N MET A 1 49.97 -23.69 17.85
CA MET A 1 49.24 -22.55 17.26
C MET A 1 48.14 -23.13 16.39
N SER A 2 46.90 -23.11 16.89
CA SER A 2 45.82 -22.19 16.44
C SER A 2 45.33 -22.60 15.05
N ASP A 3 44.09 -23.06 14.88
CA ASP A 3 42.97 -22.12 14.92
C ASP A 3 41.64 -22.80 15.30
N ASN A 4 40.90 -22.14 16.21
CA ASN A 4 39.57 -22.52 16.66
C ASN A 4 38.56 -21.86 15.71
N GLY A 5 38.02 -22.62 14.76
CA GLY A 5 36.95 -22.19 13.87
C GLY A 5 35.64 -21.94 14.61
N GLY A 6 35.52 -20.77 15.24
CA GLY A 6 34.29 -20.29 15.86
C GLY A 6 33.18 -20.18 14.82
N LYS A 7 32.14 -21.01 14.98
CA LYS A 7 30.85 -20.82 14.29
C LYS A 7 30.25 -19.51 14.80
N SER A 8 30.44 -18.44 14.04
CA SER A 8 29.66 -17.22 14.18
C SER A 8 28.22 -17.54 13.78
N SER A 9 27.35 -17.62 14.78
CA SER A 9 25.90 -17.62 14.62
C SER A 9 25.49 -16.26 14.04
N GLY A 10 25.57 -16.14 12.72
CA GLY A 10 25.04 -15.00 11.97
C GLY A 10 23.53 -14.96 12.14
N CYS A 11 23.06 -13.97 12.89
CA CYS A 11 21.69 -13.49 12.87
C CYS A 11 21.19 -13.47 11.42
N ALA A 12 20.12 -14.22 11.13
CA ALA A 12 19.52 -14.25 9.80
C ALA A 12 19.14 -12.81 9.43
N LEU A 13 19.93 -12.19 8.56
CA LEU A 13 19.62 -10.90 7.96
C LEU A 13 18.22 -11.04 7.36
N VAL A 14 17.29 -10.25 7.90
CA VAL A 14 16.02 -9.93 7.25
C VAL A 14 16.35 -9.71 5.77
N PRO A 15 15.74 -10.44 4.82
CA PRO A 15 16.12 -10.32 3.42
C PRO A 15 16.00 -8.84 3.04
N CYS A 16 17.15 -8.22 2.79
CA CYS A 16 17.22 -6.82 2.45
C CYS A 16 16.31 -6.61 1.25
N LEU A 17 15.45 -5.59 1.33
CA LEU A 17 14.52 -5.22 0.29
C LEU A 17 15.26 -5.15 -1.06
N ASP A 18 14.90 -6.03 -2.00
CA ASP A 18 15.39 -5.95 -3.38
C ASP A 18 14.80 -4.68 -4.02
N VAL A 19 15.64 -3.64 -4.08
CA VAL A 19 15.25 -2.29 -4.52
C VAL A 19 14.78 -2.29 -5.98
N ASP A 20 15.38 -3.13 -6.84
CA ASP A 20 15.01 -3.20 -8.25
C ASP A 20 13.65 -3.86 -8.44
N LYS A 21 13.41 -4.98 -7.71
CA LYS A 21 12.11 -5.64 -7.70
C LYS A 21 11.04 -4.73 -7.09
N PHE A 22 11.39 -3.98 -6.05
CA PHE A 22 10.54 -2.99 -5.42
C PHE A 22 10.17 -1.86 -6.39
N ALA A 23 11.15 -1.25 -7.06
CA ALA A 23 10.94 -0.17 -8.01
C ALA A 23 10.03 -0.60 -9.17
N ARG A 24 10.24 -1.82 -9.71
CA ARG A 24 9.37 -2.41 -10.75
C ARG A 24 7.97 -2.75 -10.26
N PHE A 25 7.83 -3.10 -8.99
CA PHE A 25 6.51 -3.34 -8.40
C PHE A 25 5.76 -2.02 -8.20
N SER A 26 6.42 -0.98 -7.68
CA SER A 26 5.83 0.34 -7.43
C SER A 26 5.74 1.24 -8.67
N SER A 27 6.22 0.82 -9.83
CA SER A 27 6.13 1.61 -11.07
C SER A 27 4.73 1.63 -11.69
N SER A 28 3.82 0.77 -11.20
CA SER A 28 2.40 0.74 -11.56
C SER A 28 1.59 1.47 -10.50
N THR A 29 0.75 2.43 -10.90
CA THR A 29 -0.14 3.19 -9.99
C THR A 29 -0.95 2.27 -9.08
N PHE A 30 -1.57 1.23 -9.64
CA PHE A 30 -2.33 0.24 -8.88
C PHE A 30 -1.50 -0.51 -7.82
N ARG A 31 -0.29 -0.94 -8.16
CA ARG A 31 0.60 -1.66 -7.22
C ARG A 31 1.22 -0.72 -6.18
N ALA A 32 1.56 0.49 -6.59
CA ALA A 32 2.04 1.55 -5.72
C ALA A 32 0.98 1.93 -4.67
N ASP A 33 -0.31 2.05 -5.06
CA ASP A 33 -1.39 2.33 -4.12
C ASP A 33 -1.47 1.29 -3.00
N LYS A 34 -1.37 -0.01 -3.33
CA LYS A 34 -1.37 -1.09 -2.34
C LYS A 34 -0.21 -0.97 -1.36
N PHE A 35 0.96 -0.59 -1.86
CA PHE A 35 2.14 -0.39 -1.01
C PHE A 35 1.98 0.80 -0.06
N TYR A 36 1.57 1.96 -0.58
CA TYR A 36 1.32 3.13 0.24
C TYR A 36 0.20 2.89 1.26
N LYS A 37 -0.81 2.07 0.92
CA LYS A 37 -1.85 1.63 1.86
C LYS A 37 -1.26 0.84 3.03
N ALA A 38 -0.40 -0.12 2.73
CA ALA A 38 0.24 -0.94 3.75
C ALA A 38 1.10 -0.09 4.71
N ILE A 39 1.91 0.82 4.18
CA ILE A 39 2.71 1.72 5.02
C ILE A 39 1.82 2.68 5.80
N GLY A 40 0.86 3.35 5.15
CA GLY A 40 -0.01 4.32 5.82
C GLY A 40 -0.78 3.70 6.99
N TYR A 41 -1.40 2.54 6.78
CA TYR A 41 -2.09 1.83 7.86
C TYR A 41 -1.13 1.25 8.91
N GLY A 42 0.04 0.76 8.50
CA GLY A 42 1.06 0.29 9.44
C GLY A 42 1.52 1.39 10.40
N LEU A 43 1.83 2.58 9.87
CA LEU A 43 2.23 3.75 10.66
C LEU A 43 1.08 4.24 11.55
N GLY A 44 -0.15 4.31 11.02
CA GLY A 44 -1.32 4.70 11.80
C GLY A 44 -1.58 3.74 12.97
N ALA A 45 -1.55 2.44 12.70
CA ALA A 45 -1.71 1.40 13.70
C ALA A 45 -0.59 1.44 14.76
N ALA A 46 0.66 1.60 14.33
CA ALA A 46 1.79 1.73 15.24
C ALA A 46 1.68 2.98 16.13
N GLY A 47 1.26 4.12 15.56
CA GLY A 47 1.01 5.34 16.32
C GLY A 47 -0.11 5.16 17.35
N HIS A 48 -1.23 4.54 16.96
CA HIS A 48 -2.32 4.23 17.89
C HIS A 48 -1.90 3.26 18.99
N LEU A 49 -1.14 2.21 18.64
CA LEU A 49 -0.65 1.22 19.58
C LEU A 49 0.33 1.84 20.56
N LEU A 50 1.24 2.70 20.09
CA LEU A 50 2.15 3.45 20.96
C LEU A 50 1.38 4.33 21.95
N ALA A 51 0.46 5.18 21.48
CA ALA A 51 -0.37 6.01 22.37
C ALA A 51 -1.13 5.17 23.41
N HIS A 52 -1.64 4.01 23.01
CA HIS A 52 -2.34 3.09 23.91
C HIS A 52 -1.40 2.45 24.94
N THR A 53 -0.21 2.01 24.54
CA THR A 53 0.77 1.39 25.45
C THR A 53 1.36 2.38 26.45
N THR A 54 1.58 3.63 26.04
CA THR A 54 2.14 4.67 26.91
C THR A 54 1.07 5.44 27.70
N GLN A 55 -0.22 5.21 27.42
CA GLN A 55 -1.37 5.96 27.98
C GLN A 55 -1.22 7.49 27.83
N LEU A 56 -0.34 7.92 26.93
CA LEU A 56 0.06 9.30 26.68
C LEU A 56 0.37 9.43 25.20
N GLU A 57 -0.13 10.50 24.57
CA GLU A 57 0.23 10.86 23.20
C GLU A 57 1.67 11.36 23.15
N THR A 58 2.59 10.46 22.84
CA THR A 58 4.01 10.79 22.63
C THR A 58 4.20 11.52 21.31
N GLU A 59 5.24 12.34 21.21
CA GLU A 59 5.62 13.01 19.95
C GLU A 59 5.84 12.00 18.81
N THR A 60 6.34 10.80 19.13
CA THR A 60 6.48 9.70 18.17
C THR A 60 5.13 9.17 17.68
N SER A 61 4.14 8.97 18.57
CA SER A 61 2.77 8.58 18.19
C SER A 61 2.16 9.62 17.24
N LYS A 62 2.26 10.91 17.59
CA LYS A 62 1.77 12.01 16.75
C LYS A 62 2.47 12.03 15.40
N GLY A 63 3.79 11.87 15.37
CA GLY A 63 4.57 11.82 14.13
C GLY A 63 4.15 10.66 13.21
N LEU A 64 3.95 9.46 13.77
CA LEU A 64 3.50 8.29 13.00
C LEU A 64 2.08 8.46 12.45
N LYS A 65 1.16 9.02 13.24
CA LYS A 65 -0.20 9.35 12.79
C LYS A 65 -0.20 10.44 11.72
N ALA A 66 0.64 11.47 11.87
CA ALA A 66 0.79 12.53 10.88
C ALA A 66 1.35 12.01 9.55
N LEU A 67 2.37 11.14 9.60
CA LEU A 67 2.91 10.48 8.41
C LEU A 67 1.85 9.60 7.74
N ALA A 68 1.10 8.82 8.52
CA ALA A 68 -0.01 8.02 8.00
C ALA A 68 -1.06 8.88 7.28
N SER A 69 -1.42 10.03 7.86
CA SER A 69 -2.33 11.00 7.27
C SER A 69 -1.79 11.58 5.96
N ASN A 70 -0.54 12.00 5.93
CA ASN A 70 0.11 12.53 4.72
C ASN A 70 0.21 11.49 3.60
N ILE A 71 0.48 10.22 3.93
CA ILE A 71 0.48 9.13 2.96
C ILE A 71 -0.94 8.87 2.44
N ALA A 72 -1.95 8.92 3.30
CA ALA A 72 -3.35 8.79 2.88
C ALA A 72 -3.73 9.89 1.87
N MET A 73 -3.26 11.12 2.12
CA MET A 73 -3.40 12.26 1.22
C MET A 73 -2.64 12.09 -0.10
N ALA A 74 -1.39 11.63 -0.08
CA ALA A 74 -0.63 11.37 -1.30
C ALA A 74 -1.32 10.32 -2.19
N ARG A 75 -1.93 9.31 -1.57
CA ARG A 75 -2.69 8.29 -2.30
C ARG A 75 -3.98 8.83 -2.92
N TYR A 76 -4.49 10.01 -2.54
CA TYR A 76 -5.64 10.63 -3.21
C TYR A 76 -5.32 10.91 -4.69
N VAL A 77 -4.11 11.41 -4.97
CA VAL A 77 -3.64 11.71 -6.33
C VAL A 77 -3.51 10.42 -7.16
N ILE A 78 -2.98 9.36 -6.56
CA ILE A 78 -2.81 8.03 -7.18
C ILE A 78 -4.17 7.40 -7.56
N ARG A 79 -5.23 7.70 -6.81
CA ARG A 79 -6.57 7.17 -7.08
C ARG A 79 -7.29 7.89 -8.22
N PHE A 80 -6.96 9.16 -8.43
CA PHE A 80 -7.48 9.91 -9.57
C PHE A 80 -7.03 9.28 -10.90
N THR A 81 -5.76 8.85 -10.98
CA THR A 81 -5.24 8.08 -12.11
C THR A 81 -5.71 6.62 -12.09
N GLY A 82 -5.88 6.02 -10.90
CA GLY A 82 -6.41 4.67 -10.73
C GLY A 82 -7.83 4.45 -11.28
N GLY A 83 -8.68 5.48 -11.32
CA GLY A 83 -9.99 5.43 -11.96
C GLY A 83 -9.91 5.17 -13.48
N PHE A 84 -9.03 5.89 -14.17
CA PHE A 84 -8.79 5.69 -15.61
C PHE A 84 -8.18 4.32 -15.89
N GLU A 85 -7.22 3.89 -15.08
CA GLU A 85 -6.61 2.55 -15.20
C GLU A 85 -7.64 1.43 -14.98
N SER A 86 -8.57 1.59 -14.04
CA SER A 86 -9.64 0.62 -13.77
C SER A 86 -10.62 0.51 -14.94
N TYR A 87 -10.91 1.63 -15.60
CA TYR A 87 -11.71 1.65 -16.83
C TYR A 87 -11.01 0.93 -17.98
N GLU A 88 -9.73 1.22 -18.20
CA GLU A 88 -8.94 0.51 -19.22
C GLU A 88 -8.80 -0.98 -18.92
N ALA A 89 -8.65 -1.35 -17.65
CA ALA A 89 -8.60 -2.74 -17.21
C ALA A 89 -9.91 -3.50 -17.50
N LEU A 90 -11.05 -2.86 -17.29
CA LEU A 90 -12.35 -3.45 -17.61
C LEU A 90 -12.56 -3.58 -19.13
N LYS A 91 -12.18 -2.55 -19.89
CA LYS A 91 -12.35 -2.51 -21.36
C LYS A 91 -11.43 -3.50 -22.09
N ASN A 92 -10.16 -3.55 -21.68
CA ASN A 92 -9.12 -4.29 -22.39
C ASN A 92 -8.76 -5.62 -21.70
N GLY A 93 -9.34 -5.91 -20.54
CA GLY A 93 -8.96 -7.06 -19.72
C GLY A 93 -7.51 -7.00 -19.22
N SER A 94 -6.90 -5.81 -19.14
CA SER A 94 -5.45 -5.65 -18.94
C SER A 94 -4.94 -6.04 -17.54
N TRP A 95 -5.84 -6.35 -16.61
CA TRP A 95 -5.49 -6.92 -15.30
C TRP A 95 -5.56 -8.45 -15.26
N CYS A 96 -6.08 -9.08 -16.32
CA CYS A 96 -6.05 -10.53 -16.49
C CYS A 96 -4.74 -10.93 -17.18
N TYR A 97 -3.99 -11.85 -16.60
CA TYR A 97 -2.83 -12.45 -17.25
C TYR A 97 -3.27 -13.56 -18.21
N GLY A 98 -2.40 -13.90 -19.17
CA GLY A 98 -2.73 -14.86 -20.24
C GLY A 98 -2.95 -16.29 -19.75
N ASP A 99 -2.44 -16.61 -18.56
CA ASP A 99 -2.55 -17.89 -17.86
C ASP A 99 -3.66 -17.93 -16.80
N ASP A 100 -4.40 -16.84 -16.60
CA ASP A 100 -5.50 -16.80 -15.64
C ASP A 100 -6.68 -17.68 -16.09
N ASP A 101 -7.19 -18.51 -15.18
CA ASP A 101 -8.39 -19.30 -15.43
C ASP A 101 -9.67 -18.42 -15.53
N ALA A 102 -10.74 -18.99 -16.09
CA ALA A 102 -11.97 -18.25 -16.33
C ALA A 102 -12.64 -17.71 -15.05
N HIS A 103 -12.41 -18.34 -13.90
CA HIS A 103 -12.93 -17.88 -12.62
C HIS A 103 -12.14 -16.67 -12.12
N LEU A 104 -10.81 -16.76 -12.15
CA LEU A 104 -9.90 -15.69 -11.74
C LEU A 104 -10.13 -14.43 -12.60
N ARG A 105 -10.28 -14.58 -13.92
CA ARG A 105 -10.59 -13.44 -14.82
C ARG A 105 -11.90 -12.74 -14.47
N ARG A 106 -12.93 -13.49 -14.05
CA ARG A 106 -14.20 -12.90 -13.57
C ARG A 106 -14.01 -12.13 -12.27
N VAL A 107 -13.27 -12.70 -11.31
CA VAL A 107 -12.97 -12.03 -10.03
C VAL A 107 -12.19 -10.75 -10.26
N VAL A 108 -11.17 -10.77 -11.12
CA VAL A 108 -10.37 -9.59 -11.47
C VAL A 108 -11.19 -8.52 -12.18
N SER A 109 -12.09 -8.92 -13.08
CA SER A 109 -12.99 -8.00 -13.78
C SER A 109 -14.00 -7.35 -12.82
N LEU A 110 -14.54 -8.11 -11.85
CA LEU A 110 -15.37 -7.58 -10.77
C LEU A 110 -14.59 -6.60 -9.88
N GLN A 111 -13.31 -6.88 -9.63
CA GLN A 111 -12.45 -5.97 -8.89
C GLN A 111 -12.27 -4.65 -9.65
N ALA A 112 -11.97 -4.68 -10.94
CA ALA A 112 -11.86 -3.48 -11.77
C ALA A 112 -13.16 -2.66 -11.78
N LEU A 113 -14.32 -3.34 -11.90
CA LEU A 113 -15.64 -2.70 -11.82
C LEU A 113 -15.86 -2.03 -10.45
N SER A 114 -15.49 -2.71 -9.36
CA SER A 114 -15.63 -2.16 -8.00
C SER A 114 -14.76 -0.92 -7.79
N MET A 115 -13.55 -0.90 -8.35
CA MET A 115 -12.64 0.24 -8.28
C MET A 115 -13.16 1.44 -9.07
N LEU A 116 -13.77 1.19 -10.24
CA LEU A 116 -14.41 2.22 -11.06
C LEU A 116 -15.52 2.97 -10.29
N ALA A 117 -16.28 2.26 -9.46
CA ALA A 117 -17.31 2.86 -8.61
C ALA A 117 -16.72 3.48 -7.32
N TYR A 118 -15.71 2.84 -6.73
CA TYR A 118 -15.12 3.25 -5.45
C TYR A 118 -14.33 4.56 -5.54
N TYR A 119 -13.48 4.74 -6.55
CA TYR A 119 -12.62 5.91 -6.63
C TYR A 119 -13.40 7.25 -6.71
N PRO A 120 -14.47 7.38 -7.53
CA PRO A 120 -15.32 8.58 -7.50
C PRO A 120 -15.96 8.86 -6.13
N LEU A 121 -16.43 7.84 -5.42
CA LEU A 121 -17.02 8.00 -4.09
C LEU A 121 -15.99 8.47 -3.06
N GLU A 122 -14.75 7.98 -3.16
CA GLU A 122 -13.64 8.43 -2.31
C GLU A 122 -13.34 9.93 -2.56
N HIS A 123 -13.41 10.39 -3.81
CA HIS A 123 -13.31 11.82 -4.16
C HIS A 123 -14.42 12.68 -3.56
N VAL A 124 -15.68 12.20 -3.59
CA VAL A 124 -16.80 12.90 -2.94
C VAL A 124 -16.59 12.97 -1.43
N SER A 125 -16.15 11.88 -0.79
CA SER A 125 -15.87 11.88 0.66
C SER A 125 -14.78 12.88 1.03
N TYR A 126 -13.76 13.04 0.18
CA TYR A 126 -12.67 13.98 0.39
C TYR A 126 -13.13 15.44 0.27
N ILE A 127 -13.95 15.76 -0.74
CA ILE A 127 -14.56 17.09 -0.84
C ILE A 127 -15.35 17.41 0.42
N GLY A 128 -16.11 16.43 0.94
CA GLY A 128 -16.80 16.57 2.22
C GLY A 128 -15.90 16.77 3.44
N PHE A 129 -14.65 16.27 3.41
CA PHE A 129 -13.68 16.47 4.50
C PHE A 129 -12.93 17.81 4.43
N VAL A 130 -12.70 18.34 3.22
CA VAL A 130 -11.91 19.58 3.02
C VAL A 130 -12.78 20.83 2.93
N CYS A 131 -13.99 20.71 2.37
CA CYS A 131 -14.87 21.85 2.14
C CYS A 131 -15.91 22.08 3.25
N VAL A 132 -15.92 21.26 4.31
CA VAL A 132 -16.79 21.37 5.48
C VAL A 132 -15.93 21.48 6.73
#